data_AF-A0A3B8QU42-F1
#
_entry.id   AF-A0A3B8QU42-F1
#
_cell.length_a   1.000
_cell.length_b   1.000
_cell.length_c   1.000
_cell.angle_alpha   90.00
_cell.angle_beta   90.00
_cell.angle_gamma   90.00
#
_symmetry.space_group_name_H-M   'P 1'
#
loop_
_entity.id
_entity.type
_entity.pdbx_description
1 polymer ?
#
loop_
_entity_poly.entity_id
_entity_poly.type
_entity_poly.pdbx_seq_one_letter_code
_entity_poly.pdbx_strand_id
1 'polypeptide(L)'
;FADYETWNQRGWADRKPGPEWAEEYQQEYARSGLKLGLQQQAKLGVNPFKFGMIGSTDSHSSLSTADEDNYWGKFSLSEPGPYRTIDATSDKSFYSLVGWQYAASGYAGVWAEENTRESLFAAMKRKEVYASTGPRINVRFFGGWDYQTEDAFTPNLAKIGYDKGVPMGGDLTNAPKNKAPNFLIRAVKDPDGANLDRVQVIKGWHDAN
;
A
#
# COMPACT_ATOMS: atom_id res chain seq x y z
N PHE A 1 9.30 -6.57 -10.92
CA PHE A 1 8.83 -5.32 -10.30
C PHE A 1 7.76 -5.57 -9.23
N ALA A 2 6.67 -6.30 -9.50
CA ALA A 2 5.62 -6.54 -8.49
C ALA A 2 5.92 -7.67 -7.48
N ASP A 3 7.16 -8.18 -7.47
CA ASP A 3 7.63 -9.30 -6.63
C ASP A 3 8.68 -8.84 -5.62
N TYR A 4 8.82 -7.51 -5.46
CA TYR A 4 9.66 -6.91 -4.43
C TYR A 4 9.00 -7.13 -3.06
N GLU A 5 9.79 -7.55 -2.08
CA GLU A 5 9.33 -7.87 -0.71
C GLU A 5 8.23 -8.94 -0.63
N THR A 6 8.14 -9.86 -1.60
CA THR A 6 7.29 -11.04 -1.44
C THR A 6 7.91 -11.93 -0.35
N TRP A 7 7.27 -11.97 0.82
CA TRP A 7 7.72 -12.81 1.93
C TRP A 7 7.36 -14.27 1.66
N ASN A 8 8.37 -15.13 1.73
CA ASN A 8 8.28 -16.57 1.51
C ASN A 8 8.72 -17.38 2.75
N GLN A 9 8.59 -16.79 3.95
CA GLN A 9 8.83 -17.45 5.23
C GLN A 9 7.62 -17.27 6.16
N ARG A 10 7.24 -18.34 6.90
CA ARG A 10 6.15 -18.27 7.89
C ARG A 10 6.55 -17.38 9.07
N GLY A 11 6.23 -16.08 8.98
CA GLY A 11 6.56 -15.09 10.01
C GLY A 11 8.06 -14.83 10.16
N TRP A 12 8.48 -14.46 11.37
CA TRP A 12 9.88 -14.08 11.69
C TRP A 12 10.84 -15.26 11.89
N ALA A 13 10.32 -16.49 11.81
CA ALA A 13 11.10 -17.72 12.00
C ALA A 13 11.39 -18.35 10.64
N ASP A 14 12.60 -18.89 10.46
CA ASP A 14 13.06 -19.68 9.31
C ASP A 14 12.32 -21.03 9.22
N ARG A 15 10.99 -20.96 9.10
CA ARG A 15 10.10 -22.09 8.92
C ARG A 15 9.81 -22.20 7.43
N LYS A 16 10.37 -23.24 6.82
CA LYS A 16 10.15 -23.54 5.41
C LYS A 16 8.66 -23.82 5.14
N PRO A 17 8.14 -23.39 3.99
CA PRO A 17 6.84 -23.79 3.45
C PRO A 17 6.50 -25.28 3.67
N GLY A 18 5.31 -25.58 4.20
CA GLY A 18 4.72 -26.93 4.13
C GLY A 18 3.90 -27.14 2.84
N PRO A 19 3.36 -28.34 2.56
CA PRO A 19 2.56 -28.60 1.36
C PRO A 19 1.28 -27.76 1.23
N GLU A 20 0.74 -27.23 2.34
CA GLU A 20 -0.43 -26.33 2.39
C GLU A 20 -0.09 -24.86 2.09
N TRP A 21 1.15 -24.58 1.68
CA TRP A 21 1.73 -23.26 1.42
C TRP A 21 0.86 -22.31 0.61
N ALA A 22 0.25 -22.81 -0.48
CA ALA A 22 -0.49 -21.97 -1.41
C ALA A 22 -1.86 -21.52 -0.87
N GLU A 23 -2.42 -22.22 0.11
CA GLU A 23 -3.74 -21.92 0.68
C GLU A 23 -3.63 -20.93 1.86
N GLU A 24 -2.59 -21.08 2.68
CA GLU A 24 -2.36 -20.25 3.87
C GLU A 24 -2.09 -18.77 3.50
N TYR A 25 -1.19 -18.52 2.54
CA TYR A 25 -0.82 -17.16 2.14
C TYR A 25 -1.90 -16.42 1.37
N GLN A 26 -2.92 -17.10 0.83
CA GLN A 26 -4.06 -16.39 0.23
C GLN A 26 -4.74 -15.45 1.23
N GLN A 27 -4.60 -15.71 2.53
CA GLN A 27 -5.17 -14.87 3.58
C GLN A 27 -4.16 -13.87 4.16
N GLU A 28 -2.88 -13.95 3.77
CA GLU A 28 -1.80 -13.11 4.31
C GLU A 28 -1.50 -11.87 3.44
N TYR A 29 -1.97 -11.84 2.20
CA TYR A 29 -1.77 -10.70 1.30
C TYR A 29 -3.01 -9.81 1.20
N ALA A 30 -2.82 -8.50 1.36
CA ALA A 30 -3.87 -7.48 1.28
C ALA A 30 -4.70 -7.59 -0.01
N ARG A 31 -4.07 -7.82 -1.17
CA ARG A 31 -4.76 -7.96 -2.46
C ARG A 31 -5.75 -9.12 -2.45
N SER A 32 -5.36 -10.27 -1.90
CA SER A 32 -6.22 -11.43 -1.78
C SER A 32 -7.36 -11.16 -0.80
N GLY A 33 -7.09 -10.48 0.31
CA GLY A 33 -8.11 -9.97 1.24
C GLY A 33 -9.17 -9.10 0.55
N LEU A 34 -8.77 -8.15 -0.30
CA LEU A 34 -9.72 -7.33 -1.08
C LEU A 34 -10.59 -8.17 -2.02
N LYS A 35 -10.03 -9.21 -2.66
CA LYS A 35 -10.78 -10.14 -3.53
C LYS A 35 -11.77 -10.98 -2.72
N LEU A 36 -11.35 -11.51 -1.58
CA LEU A 36 -12.23 -12.22 -0.64
C LEU A 36 -13.37 -11.31 -0.16
N GLY A 37 -13.09 -10.02 0.05
CA GLY A 37 -14.09 -9.00 0.36
C GLY A 37 -15.23 -8.91 -0.66
N LEU A 38 -14.90 -8.95 -1.95
CA LEU A 38 -15.92 -8.98 -3.02
C LEU A 38 -16.78 -10.24 -2.94
N GLN A 39 -16.18 -11.39 -2.64
CA GLN A 39 -16.91 -12.65 -2.45
C GLN A 39 -17.82 -12.60 -1.22
N GLN A 40 -17.37 -12.04 -0.09
CA GLN A 40 -18.19 -11.90 1.11
C GLN A 40 -19.34 -10.91 0.89
N GLN A 41 -19.11 -9.83 0.14
CA GLN A 41 -20.17 -8.89 -0.25
C GLN A 41 -21.29 -9.60 -1.03
N ALA A 42 -20.95 -10.49 -1.96
CA ALA A 42 -21.93 -11.26 -2.72
C ALA A 42 -22.74 -12.23 -1.84
N LYS A 43 -22.09 -12.86 -0.85
CA LYS A 43 -22.73 -13.85 0.03
C LYS A 43 -23.55 -13.24 1.17
N LEU A 44 -23.02 -12.18 1.79
CA LEU A 44 -23.53 -11.62 3.06
C LEU A 44 -24.16 -10.24 2.89
N GLY A 45 -23.99 -9.60 1.73
CA GLY A 45 -24.39 -8.20 1.51
C GLY A 45 -23.47 -7.17 2.17
N VAL A 46 -22.37 -7.61 2.80
CA VAL A 46 -21.38 -6.74 3.46
C VAL A 46 -19.95 -7.15 3.11
N ASN A 47 -19.06 -6.17 2.96
CA ASN A 47 -17.65 -6.37 2.64
C ASN A 47 -16.76 -6.04 3.86
N PRO A 48 -16.43 -7.03 4.71
CA PRO A 48 -15.58 -6.80 5.89
C PRO A 48 -14.13 -6.49 5.52
N PHE A 49 -13.70 -6.83 4.30
CA PHE A 49 -12.33 -6.62 3.83
C PHE A 49 -12.17 -5.37 2.97
N LYS A 50 -13.11 -4.41 3.05
CA LYS A 50 -12.99 -3.11 2.38
C LYS A 50 -12.12 -2.16 3.20
N PHE A 51 -10.85 -2.49 3.38
CA PHE A 51 -9.88 -1.66 4.12
C PHE A 51 -9.06 -0.77 3.17
N GLY A 52 -8.54 0.33 3.71
CA GLY A 52 -7.48 1.13 3.09
C GLY A 52 -6.11 0.59 3.48
N MET A 53 -5.06 1.01 2.79
CA MET A 53 -3.69 0.57 3.06
C MET A 53 -2.81 1.79 3.39
N ILE A 54 -2.08 1.71 4.50
CA ILE A 54 -1.02 2.64 4.86
C ILE A 54 0.29 1.88 5.02
N GLY A 55 1.42 2.54 4.73
CA GLY A 55 2.75 2.06 5.11
C GLY A 55 3.17 2.70 6.43
N SER A 56 3.97 2.01 7.22
CA SER A 56 4.61 2.60 8.39
C SER A 56 6.04 2.08 8.53
N THR A 57 6.90 2.90 9.10
CA THR A 57 8.19 2.48 9.63
C THR A 57 8.02 1.86 11.00
N ASP A 58 8.80 0.82 11.27
CA ASP A 58 8.85 0.13 12.57
C ASP A 58 10.31 -0.15 12.96
N SER A 59 11.11 0.91 13.11
CA SER A 59 12.51 0.76 13.53
C SER A 59 12.61 0.75 15.06
N HIS A 60 13.23 -0.28 15.62
CA HIS A 60 13.42 -0.51 17.06
C HIS A 60 14.77 0.04 17.53
N SER A 61 15.19 1.16 16.94
CA SER A 61 16.47 1.84 17.23
C SER A 61 16.27 3.19 17.92
N SER A 62 15.02 3.62 18.15
CA SER A 62 14.67 4.99 18.59
C SER A 62 15.07 6.10 17.61
N LEU A 63 15.48 5.76 16.39
CA LEU A 63 15.93 6.71 15.36
C LEU A 63 14.95 6.76 14.18
N SER A 64 14.68 7.96 13.66
CA SER A 64 13.88 8.17 12.45
C SER A 64 14.74 8.01 11.18
N THR A 65 15.04 6.77 10.80
CA THR A 65 16.03 6.39 9.77
C THR A 65 15.43 5.58 8.62
N ALA A 66 14.22 5.97 8.19
CA ALA A 66 13.37 5.21 7.27
C ALA A 66 13.75 5.32 5.77
N ASP A 67 14.91 5.88 5.44
CA ASP A 67 15.32 6.05 4.06
C ASP A 67 16.00 4.76 3.56
N GLU A 68 15.51 4.21 2.46
CA GLU A 68 15.93 2.88 1.98
C GLU A 68 17.37 2.85 1.45
N ASP A 69 17.81 3.93 0.78
CA ASP A 69 19.16 4.10 0.25
C ASP A 69 20.20 4.42 1.35
N ASN A 70 19.73 4.83 2.52
CA ASN A 70 20.52 5.05 3.72
C ASN A 70 19.92 4.26 4.89
N TYR A 71 19.62 2.97 4.71
CA TYR A 71 18.93 2.17 5.73
C TYR A 71 19.84 1.86 6.93
N TRP A 72 19.43 2.16 8.17
CA TRP A 72 20.29 2.00 9.38
C TRP A 72 20.16 0.64 10.07
N GLY A 73 19.28 -0.23 9.58
CA GLY A 73 18.95 -1.49 10.23
C GLY A 73 17.67 -1.39 11.07
N LYS A 74 17.13 -2.55 11.47
CA LYS A 74 15.82 -2.66 12.11
C LYS A 74 15.89 -2.54 13.64
N PHE A 75 16.98 -3.02 14.23
CA PHE A 75 17.19 -3.09 15.68
C PHE A 75 18.54 -2.47 16.05
N SER A 76 18.74 -2.15 17.34
CA SER A 76 20.06 -1.74 17.86
C SER A 76 21.15 -2.80 17.65
N LEU A 77 20.76 -4.07 17.51
CA LEU A 77 21.70 -5.16 17.20
C LEU A 77 22.22 -5.12 15.74
N SER A 78 21.63 -4.29 14.88
CA SER A 78 22.04 -4.08 13.48
C SER A 78 22.81 -2.79 13.26
N GLU A 79 23.48 -2.28 14.31
CA GLU A 79 24.23 -1.03 14.25
C GLU A 79 25.26 -1.00 13.08
N PRO A 80 25.64 0.21 12.61
CA PRO A 80 26.55 0.35 11.48
C PRO A 80 27.85 -0.46 11.64
N GLY A 81 28.09 -1.39 10.72
CA GLY A 81 29.28 -2.22 10.69
C GLY A 81 29.43 -2.96 9.37
N PRO A 82 30.64 -3.47 9.03
CA PRO A 82 30.91 -4.11 7.75
C PRO A 82 30.09 -5.39 7.51
N TYR A 83 29.57 -6.01 8.57
CA TYR A 83 28.82 -7.27 8.50
C TYR A 83 27.31 -7.10 8.74
N ARG A 84 26.81 -5.87 8.91
CA ARG A 84 25.42 -5.61 9.30
C ARG A 84 24.35 -6.17 8.35
N THR A 85 24.70 -6.40 7.08
CA THR A 85 23.78 -6.95 6.08
C THR A 85 23.67 -8.47 6.16
N ILE A 86 24.69 -9.14 6.70
CA ILE A 86 24.81 -10.61 6.74
C ILE A 86 24.71 -11.18 8.16
N ASP A 87 24.97 -10.37 9.18
CA ASP A 87 24.77 -10.76 10.57
C ASP A 87 23.27 -10.90 10.85
N ALA A 88 22.88 -12.06 11.37
CA ALA A 88 21.54 -12.27 11.89
C ALA A 88 21.40 -11.51 13.20
N THR A 89 20.28 -10.81 13.39
CA THR A 89 20.04 -9.94 14.57
C THR A 89 19.85 -10.71 15.88
N SER A 90 20.05 -12.03 15.91
CA SER A 90 20.09 -12.78 17.16
C SER A 90 20.89 -14.07 17.03
N ASP A 91 21.59 -14.42 18.11
CA ASP A 91 21.92 -15.81 18.42
C ASP A 91 20.61 -16.63 18.53
N LYS A 92 20.20 -17.17 17.38
CA LYS A 92 19.34 -18.35 17.15
C LYS A 92 18.20 -18.64 18.15
N SER A 93 17.43 -17.66 18.61
CA SER A 93 16.22 -17.99 19.40
C SER A 93 14.93 -17.26 19.03
N PHE A 94 14.96 -16.10 18.36
CA PHE A 94 13.71 -15.39 18.00
C PHE A 94 13.73 -14.64 16.65
N TYR A 95 14.88 -14.15 16.17
CA TYR A 95 14.99 -13.41 14.92
C TYR A 95 16.02 -14.08 14.01
N SER A 96 15.56 -14.84 13.02
CA SER A 96 16.44 -15.56 12.08
C SER A 96 16.70 -14.82 10.78
N LEU A 97 16.17 -13.60 10.61
CA LEU A 97 16.39 -12.81 9.42
C LEU A 97 17.77 -12.14 9.46
N VAL A 98 18.46 -12.19 8.33
CA VAL A 98 19.73 -11.46 8.13
C VAL A 98 19.42 -10.03 7.67
N GLY A 99 20.34 -9.09 7.96
CA GLY A 99 20.12 -7.66 7.76
C GLY A 99 19.54 -7.24 6.41
N TRP A 100 19.94 -7.89 5.30
CA TRP A 100 19.42 -7.58 3.95
C TRP A 100 17.96 -7.99 3.71
N GLN A 101 17.36 -8.84 4.55
CA GLN A 101 15.97 -9.25 4.43
C GLN A 101 14.99 -8.24 5.03
N TYR A 102 15.49 -7.28 5.81
CA TYR A 102 14.68 -6.19 6.34
C TYR A 102 14.61 -5.02 5.36
N ALA A 103 13.52 -4.27 5.42
CA ALA A 103 13.32 -3.02 4.68
C ALA A 103 13.15 -1.83 5.64
N ALA A 104 13.51 -0.62 5.20
CA ALA A 104 13.26 0.62 5.95
C ALA A 104 11.76 0.90 6.10
N SER A 105 10.92 0.13 5.39
CA SER A 105 9.46 0.09 5.46
C SER A 105 8.84 1.35 4.81
N GLY A 106 7.59 1.66 5.15
CA GLY A 106 6.77 2.53 4.32
C GLY A 106 6.28 3.83 4.94
N TYR A 107 5.82 4.73 4.07
CA TYR A 107 5.14 5.98 4.43
C TYR A 107 3.61 5.83 4.37
N ALA A 108 2.93 6.51 5.29
CA ALA A 108 1.48 6.66 5.27
C ALA A 108 1.11 7.98 4.57
N GLY A 109 0.50 7.86 3.39
CA GLY A 109 -0.15 8.99 2.73
C GLY A 109 -1.59 9.13 3.19
N VAL A 110 -1.98 10.32 3.64
CA VAL A 110 -3.35 10.62 4.10
C VAL A 110 -3.84 11.91 3.43
N TRP A 111 -4.92 11.82 2.65
CA TRP A 111 -5.54 12.99 2.04
C TRP A 111 -6.64 13.54 2.93
N ALA A 112 -6.27 14.51 3.78
CA ALA A 112 -7.16 15.23 4.67
C ALA A 112 -7.37 16.67 4.19
N GLU A 113 -8.48 17.28 4.62
CA GLU A 113 -8.78 18.69 4.33
C GLU A 113 -7.95 19.63 5.19
N GLU A 114 -7.61 19.18 6.40
CA GLU A 114 -6.88 19.95 7.40
C GLU A 114 -5.89 19.05 8.16
N ASN A 115 -4.85 19.64 8.74
CA ASN A 115 -3.91 18.93 9.61
C ASN A 115 -4.40 18.91 11.07
N THR A 116 -5.60 18.36 11.28
CA THR A 116 -6.21 18.14 12.59
C THR A 116 -6.41 16.64 12.82
N ARG A 117 -6.41 16.19 14.07
CA ARG A 117 -6.63 14.77 14.41
C ARG A 117 -7.94 14.28 13.79
N GLU A 118 -8.99 15.09 13.90
CA GLU A 118 -10.33 14.79 13.43
C GLU A 118 -10.34 14.61 11.91
N SER A 119 -9.72 15.54 11.16
CA SER A 119 -9.66 15.48 9.70
C SER A 119 -8.82 14.29 9.19
N LEU A 120 -7.69 14.00 9.86
CA LEU A 120 -6.85 12.83 9.56
C LEU A 120 -7.58 11.50 9.81
N PHE A 121 -8.27 11.36 10.94
CA PHE A 121 -9.05 10.16 11.25
C PHE A 121 -10.24 10.00 10.30
N ALA A 122 -10.91 11.10 9.93
CA ALA A 122 -11.96 11.08 8.93
C ALA A 122 -11.43 10.57 7.58
N ALA A 123 -10.24 11.01 7.16
CA ALA A 123 -9.56 10.56 5.94
C ALA A 123 -9.25 9.06 5.96
N MET A 124 -8.69 8.56 7.06
CA MET A 124 -8.44 7.13 7.24
C MET A 124 -9.73 6.31 7.22
N LYS A 125 -10.82 6.79 7.85
CA LYS A 125 -12.12 6.11 7.88
C LYS A 125 -12.75 6.00 6.48
N ARG A 126 -12.66 7.06 5.67
CA ARG A 126 -13.08 7.02 4.25
C ARG A 126 -12.08 6.30 3.35
N LYS A 127 -10.91 5.90 3.88
CA LYS A 127 -9.83 5.16 3.21
C LYS A 127 -9.18 5.94 2.08
N GLU A 128 -9.13 7.26 2.23
CA GLU A 128 -8.44 8.13 1.30
C GLU A 128 -6.96 8.23 1.67
N VAL A 129 -6.30 7.07 1.61
CA VAL A 129 -4.96 6.83 2.12
C VAL A 129 -4.19 5.92 1.19
N TYR A 130 -2.87 6.04 1.17
CA TYR A 130 -2.00 5.15 0.39
C TYR A 130 -0.73 4.78 1.15
N ALA A 131 -0.09 3.71 0.68
CA ALA A 131 1.19 3.22 1.16
C ALA A 131 2.26 3.35 0.08
N SER A 132 3.50 3.63 0.49
CA SER A 132 4.71 3.54 -0.33
C SER A 132 5.81 2.88 0.48
N THR A 133 6.65 2.05 -0.13
CA THR A 133 7.83 1.40 0.50
C THR A 133 9.09 2.12 0.01
N GLY A 134 9.64 3.03 0.82
CA GLY A 134 10.83 3.84 0.47
C GLY A 134 10.52 5.22 -0.13
N PRO A 135 10.24 5.35 -1.45
CA PRO A 135 10.10 6.66 -2.10
C PRO A 135 8.92 7.49 -1.57
N ARG A 136 9.12 8.80 -1.40
CA ARG A 136 8.09 9.77 -1.00
C ARG A 136 7.23 10.19 -2.19
N ILE A 137 6.64 9.22 -2.87
CA ILE A 137 5.71 9.48 -3.96
C ILE A 137 4.40 10.06 -3.45
N ASN A 138 3.82 10.97 -4.22
CA ASN A 138 2.48 11.48 -3.98
C ASN A 138 1.51 10.90 -5.00
N VAL A 139 0.50 10.15 -4.54
CA VAL A 139 -0.50 9.52 -5.41
C VAL A 139 -1.90 9.99 -5.04
N ARG A 140 -2.64 10.47 -6.03
CA ARG A 140 -4.09 10.65 -5.97
C ARG A 140 -4.76 9.81 -7.04
N PHE A 141 -5.82 9.13 -6.66
CA PHE A 141 -6.61 8.27 -7.53
C PHE A 141 -8.08 8.61 -7.31
N PHE A 142 -8.77 8.94 -8.40
CA PHE A 142 -10.21 9.09 -8.44
C PHE A 142 -10.84 8.19 -9.49
N GLY A 143 -12.06 7.73 -9.23
CA GLY A 143 -12.91 7.05 -10.20
C GLY A 143 -14.17 7.84 -10.47
N GLY A 144 -14.68 7.80 -11.69
CA GLY A 144 -15.88 8.53 -12.08
C GLY A 144 -16.32 8.16 -13.49
N TRP A 145 -17.43 8.72 -13.95
CA TRP A 145 -17.96 8.42 -15.28
C TRP A 145 -17.58 9.50 -16.31
N ASP A 146 -17.33 10.73 -15.88
CA ASP A 146 -17.32 11.91 -16.75
C ASP A 146 -15.97 12.64 -16.81
N TYR A 147 -14.89 12.00 -16.38
CA TYR A 147 -13.54 12.53 -16.58
C TYR A 147 -13.19 12.65 -18.06
N GLN A 148 -12.52 13.74 -18.40
CA GLN A 148 -11.98 14.03 -19.73
C GLN A 148 -10.46 14.00 -19.69
N THR A 149 -9.81 13.84 -20.84
CA THR A 149 -8.35 13.79 -20.94
C THR A 149 -7.70 15.07 -20.41
N GLU A 150 -8.33 16.22 -20.63
CA GLU A 150 -7.84 17.54 -20.23
C GLU A 150 -7.83 17.72 -18.71
N ASP A 151 -8.71 17.02 -17.99
CA ASP A 151 -8.81 17.10 -16.52
C ASP A 151 -7.46 16.74 -15.85
N ALA A 152 -6.71 15.81 -16.45
CA ALA A 152 -5.41 15.34 -15.95
C ALA A 152 -4.30 16.42 -16.02
N PHE A 153 -4.46 17.42 -16.90
CA PHE A 153 -3.47 18.48 -17.11
C PHE A 153 -3.79 19.75 -16.31
N THR A 154 -4.90 19.76 -15.58
CA THR A 154 -5.29 20.91 -14.77
C THR A 154 -4.52 20.96 -13.43
N PRO A 155 -4.19 22.16 -12.93
CA PRO A 155 -3.50 22.30 -11.65
C PRO A 155 -4.39 21.91 -10.45
N ASN A 156 -5.72 22.04 -10.58
CA ASN A 156 -6.73 21.78 -9.55
C ASN A 156 -7.35 20.36 -9.63
N LEU A 157 -6.55 19.36 -10.04
CA LEU A 157 -6.96 17.96 -10.20
C LEU A 157 -7.80 17.40 -9.04
N ALA A 158 -7.47 17.76 -7.80
CA ALA A 158 -8.21 17.32 -6.62
C ALA A 158 -9.67 17.77 -6.66
N LYS A 159 -9.93 19.05 -6.96
CA LYS A 159 -11.29 19.59 -7.05
C LYS A 159 -12.10 18.86 -8.12
N ILE A 160 -11.52 18.67 -9.30
CA ILE A 160 -12.18 17.93 -10.39
C ILE A 160 -12.48 16.49 -9.97
N GLY A 161 -11.53 15.84 -9.28
CA GLY A 161 -11.68 14.49 -8.76
C GLY A 161 -12.86 14.33 -7.79
N TYR A 162 -13.04 15.28 -6.86
CA TYR A 162 -14.19 15.26 -5.95
C TYR A 162 -15.50 15.70 -6.62
N ASP A 163 -15.46 16.62 -7.60
CA ASP A 163 -16.66 17.13 -8.26
C ASP A 163 -17.27 16.09 -9.23
N LYS A 164 -16.45 15.30 -9.94
CA LYS A 164 -16.90 14.38 -11.01
C LYS A 164 -16.88 12.90 -10.62
N GLY A 165 -16.50 12.57 -9.40
CA GLY A 165 -16.32 11.18 -9.01
C GLY A 165 -16.08 10.97 -7.52
N VAL A 166 -15.46 9.85 -7.19
CA VAL A 166 -15.12 9.46 -5.83
C VAL A 166 -13.61 9.26 -5.71
N PRO A 167 -13.00 9.62 -4.56
CA PRO A 167 -11.61 9.32 -4.30
C PRO A 167 -11.41 7.82 -4.02
N MET A 168 -10.15 7.39 -3.99
CA MET A 168 -9.77 6.07 -3.52
C MET A 168 -10.42 5.73 -2.17
N GLY A 169 -10.87 4.48 -2.04
CA GLY A 169 -11.65 4.03 -0.88
C GLY A 169 -13.16 4.19 -1.01
N GLY A 170 -13.63 5.03 -1.94
CA GLY A 170 -15.05 5.23 -2.27
C GLY A 170 -15.66 4.11 -3.14
N ASP A 171 -16.99 4.08 -3.20
CA ASP A 171 -17.74 3.22 -4.13
C ASP A 171 -18.23 4.03 -5.32
N LEU A 172 -18.00 3.50 -6.53
CA LEU A 172 -18.69 3.98 -7.72
C LEU A 172 -20.10 3.42 -7.75
N THR A 173 -21.08 4.30 -7.56
CA THR A 173 -22.51 3.96 -7.61
C THR A 173 -23.16 4.58 -8.85
N ASN A 174 -24.38 4.13 -9.17
CA ASN A 174 -25.21 4.71 -10.24
C ASN A 174 -24.53 4.73 -11.63
N ALA A 175 -23.92 3.62 -12.02
CA ALA A 175 -23.28 3.49 -13.32
C ALA A 175 -24.27 3.77 -14.47
N PRO A 176 -23.94 4.67 -15.42
CA PRO A 176 -24.72 4.81 -16.64
C PRO A 176 -24.72 3.50 -17.43
N LYS A 177 -25.82 3.21 -18.12
CA LYS A 177 -25.93 1.99 -18.95
C LYS A 177 -24.79 1.95 -19.97
N ASN A 178 -24.12 0.80 -20.04
CA ASN A 178 -23.04 0.52 -21.00
C ASN A 178 -21.84 1.48 -20.94
N LYS A 179 -21.58 2.13 -19.79
CA LYS A 179 -20.42 3.01 -19.60
C LYS A 179 -19.43 2.36 -18.63
N ALA A 180 -18.16 2.32 -19.01
CA ALA A 180 -17.06 1.91 -18.12
C ALA A 180 -16.58 3.12 -17.31
N PRO A 181 -16.04 2.91 -16.09
CA PRO A 181 -15.51 4.00 -15.30
C PRO A 181 -14.21 4.52 -15.91
N ASN A 182 -14.01 5.83 -15.81
CA ASN A 182 -12.75 6.51 -16.08
C ASN A 182 -12.01 6.75 -14.77
N PHE A 183 -10.68 6.70 -14.81
CA PHE A 183 -9.84 6.96 -13.66
C PHE A 183 -8.98 8.19 -13.89
N LEU A 184 -9.01 9.12 -12.93
CA LEU A 184 -8.14 10.29 -12.90
C LEU A 184 -7.04 10.04 -11.87
N ILE A 185 -5.82 9.86 -12.35
CA ILE A 185 -4.67 9.49 -11.51
C ILE A 185 -3.59 10.55 -11.64
N ARG A 186 -3.11 11.05 -10.50
CA ARG A 186 -1.92 11.90 -10.41
C ARG A 186 -0.87 11.20 -9.58
N ALA A 187 0.29 10.96 -10.15
CA ALA A 187 1.45 10.44 -9.46
C ALA A 187 2.61 11.44 -9.62
N VAL A 188 3.21 11.83 -8.50
CA VAL A 188 4.39 12.71 -8.47
C VAL A 188 5.52 11.92 -7.84
N LYS A 189 6.69 11.92 -8.49
CA LYS A 189 7.89 11.27 -7.97
C LYS A 189 8.32 11.89 -6.64
N ASP A 190 9.13 11.15 -5.92
CA ASP A 190 9.93 11.74 -4.85
C ASP A 190 10.81 12.87 -5.43
N PRO A 191 10.80 14.10 -4.87
CA PRO A 191 11.66 15.19 -5.32
C PRO A 191 13.14 14.81 -5.41
N ASP A 192 13.61 14.00 -4.46
CA ASP A 192 15.02 13.60 -4.32
C ASP A 192 15.28 12.21 -4.92
N GLY A 193 14.25 11.54 -5.44
CA GLY A 193 14.33 10.19 -5.97
C GLY A 193 14.34 10.06 -7.50
N ALA A 194 14.41 8.82 -7.95
CA ALA A 194 14.34 8.44 -9.35
C ALA A 194 12.98 8.81 -9.99
N ASN A 195 12.95 8.89 -11.32
CA ASN A 195 11.72 9.13 -12.06
C ASN A 195 10.75 7.95 -11.95
N LEU A 196 9.44 8.22 -12.04
CA LEU A 196 8.43 7.18 -12.14
C LEU A 196 8.54 6.49 -13.50
N ASP A 197 8.63 5.15 -13.51
CA ASP A 197 8.66 4.35 -14.73
C ASP A 197 7.27 4.26 -15.38
N ARG A 198 6.26 3.86 -14.59
CA ARG A 198 4.86 3.73 -15.06
C ARG A 198 3.85 3.72 -13.91
N VAL A 199 2.59 3.99 -14.25
CA VAL A 199 1.42 3.73 -13.38
C VAL A 199 0.71 2.48 -13.88
N GLN A 200 0.42 1.53 -12.99
CA GLN A 200 -0.32 0.32 -13.32
C GLN A 200 -1.54 0.18 -12.41
N VAL A 201 -2.70 -0.06 -13.01
CA VAL A 201 -3.95 -0.32 -12.27
C VAL A 201 -4.24 -1.82 -12.34
N ILE A 202 -4.15 -2.49 -11.19
CA ILE A 202 -4.45 -3.91 -11.07
C ILE A 202 -5.90 -4.06 -10.60
N LYS A 203 -6.71 -4.79 -11.37
CA LYS A 203 -8.12 -5.01 -11.08
C LYS A 203 -8.35 -6.42 -10.56
N GLY A 204 -9.07 -6.53 -9.45
CA GLY A 204 -9.73 -7.77 -9.03
C GLY A 204 -11.22 -7.65 -9.29
N TRP A 205 -11.86 -8.74 -9.69
CA TRP A 205 -13.31 -8.78 -9.90
C TRP A 205 -13.88 -10.08 -9.35
N HIS A 206 -15.17 -10.04 -9.06
CA HIS A 206 -16.03 -11.19 -8.81
C HIS A 206 -16.99 -11.27 -9.99
N ASP A 207 -17.03 -12.40 -10.69
CA ASP A 207 -17.98 -12.66 -11.75
C ASP A 207 -19.29 -13.23 -11.18
N ALA A 208 -20.30 -13.47 -12.01
CA ALA A 208 -21.60 -13.96 -11.55
C ALA A 208 -21.59 -15.47 -11.20
N ASN A 209 -20.42 -16.12 -11.28
CA ASN A 209 -20.25 -17.56 -11.05
C ASN A 209 -19.70 -17.85 -9.66
#